data_AF-A0A2V8DG63-F1
#
_entry.id   AF-A0A2V8DG63-F1
#
_cell.length_a   1.000
_cell.length_b   1.000
_cell.length_c   1.000
_cell.angle_alpha   90.00
_cell.angle_beta   90.00
_cell.angle_gamma   90.00
#
_symmetry.space_group_name_H-M   'P 1'
#
loop_
_entity.id
_entity.type
_entity.pdbx_description
1 polymer ?
#
loop_
_entity_poly.entity_id
_entity_poly.type
_entity_poly.pdbx_seq_one_letter_code
_entity_poly.pdbx_strand_id
1 'polypeptide(L)'
;MLGRRALSSGRLAALGATPDFHHGLLAGIAALLTMGALVLAQPGGRPMSPDGAAQAQVLGKWTKGERPAFTLGRETYQGGKWIEITYGRPLQRGRDLFGSGENYGKAALDVGAPGFPAPPVWRAGANVTTRLKTEVPLTFGEKTVPAGEYSLFIDLKPSQWMLIVSSWPAQPKFDPQDKTALWG
;
A
#
# COMPACT_ATOMS: atom_id res chain seq x y z
N MET A 1 22.01 20.94 36.38
CA MET A 1 20.90 20.36 37.16
C MET A 1 19.77 21.38 37.28
N LEU A 2 18.83 21.38 36.35
CA LEU A 2 17.56 22.14 36.35
C LEU A 2 16.67 21.32 35.39
N GLY A 3 15.50 20.76 35.68
CA GLY A 3 14.47 21.04 36.67
C GLY A 3 13.14 20.89 35.92
N ARG A 4 12.70 19.65 35.64
CA ARG A 4 11.48 19.36 34.86
C ARG A 4 10.25 19.72 35.70
N ARG A 5 9.48 20.74 35.29
CA ARG A 5 8.16 21.05 35.87
C ARG A 5 7.09 20.16 35.24
N ALA A 6 6.41 19.39 36.09
CA ALA A 6 5.17 18.70 35.78
C ALA A 6 4.01 19.72 35.69
N LEU A 7 3.10 19.53 34.74
CA LEU A 7 1.82 20.22 34.70
C LEU A 7 0.75 19.36 35.39
N SER A 8 0.04 20.00 36.33
CA SER A 8 -1.04 19.44 37.14
C SER A 8 -2.33 19.25 36.33
N SER A 9 -3.06 18.18 36.64
CA SER A 9 -4.44 17.93 36.22
C SER A 9 -5.40 19.04 36.68
N GLY A 10 -6.38 19.36 35.84
CA GLY A 10 -7.52 20.23 36.15
C GLY A 10 -8.76 19.74 35.40
N ARG A 11 -9.88 19.61 36.14
CA ARG A 11 -11.11 18.90 35.80
C ARG A 11 -12.15 19.81 35.11
N LEU A 12 -13.04 19.16 34.34
CA LEU A 12 -14.50 19.31 34.20
C LEU A 12 -15.15 20.71 34.31
N ALA A 13 -15.93 21.06 33.28
CA ALA A 13 -17.19 21.80 33.47
C ALA A 13 -18.22 21.35 32.42
N ALA A 14 -19.27 20.66 32.90
CA ALA A 14 -20.57 20.60 32.26
C ALA A 14 -21.49 21.48 33.11
N LEU A 15 -22.19 22.43 32.52
CA LEU A 15 -23.29 23.14 33.18
C LEU A 15 -24.38 23.41 32.14
N GLY A 16 -25.53 22.80 32.36
CA GLY A 16 -26.72 22.96 31.54
C GLY A 16 -27.39 24.31 31.74
N ALA A 17 -28.10 24.73 30.70
CA ALA A 17 -29.11 25.78 30.77
C ALA A 17 -30.44 25.19 30.30
N THR A 18 -31.40 25.14 31.20
CA THR A 18 -32.82 24.87 30.94
C THR A 18 -33.55 26.15 30.48
N PRO A 19 -34.76 26.00 29.91
CA PRO A 19 -35.32 26.85 28.87
C PRO A 19 -36.24 27.93 29.43
N ASP A 20 -36.62 28.90 28.60
CA ASP A 20 -37.97 29.47 28.55
C ASP A 20 -38.04 30.58 27.48
N PHE A 21 -38.85 30.39 26.44
CA PHE A 21 -39.62 31.45 25.77
C PHE A 21 -40.75 30.80 24.95
N HIS A 22 -41.99 31.20 25.25
CA HIS A 22 -43.22 30.75 24.60
C HIS A 22 -43.61 31.67 23.42
N HIS A 23 -43.93 31.01 22.29
CA HIS A 23 -45.04 31.23 21.33
C HIS A 23 -45.34 32.62 20.73
N GLY A 24 -45.23 32.68 19.41
CA GLY A 24 -45.84 33.68 18.52
C GLY A 24 -45.27 33.55 17.10
N LEU A 25 -45.79 32.63 16.28
CA LEU A 25 -46.75 32.92 15.20
C LEU A 25 -46.07 33.37 13.87
N LEU A 26 -46.39 32.64 12.79
CA LEU A 26 -46.26 32.95 11.36
C LEU A 26 -44.86 32.96 10.72
N ALA A 27 -44.58 31.93 9.90
CA ALA A 27 -44.58 32.06 8.44
C ALA A 27 -44.00 30.78 7.82
N GLY A 28 -44.80 30.10 7.00
CA GLY A 28 -44.36 28.92 6.27
C GLY A 28 -43.35 29.26 5.18
N ILE A 29 -42.41 28.34 4.96
CA ILE A 29 -41.84 28.00 3.65
C ILE A 29 -41.66 26.48 3.67
N ALA A 30 -42.30 25.81 2.72
CA ALA A 30 -42.14 24.39 2.47
C ALA A 30 -40.69 24.11 2.05
N ALA A 31 -39.95 23.36 2.87
CA ALA A 31 -38.70 22.73 2.46
C ALA A 31 -38.99 21.25 2.20
N LEU A 32 -38.96 20.86 0.93
CA LEU A 32 -38.90 19.46 0.52
C LEU A 32 -37.78 18.77 1.30
N LEU A 33 -38.14 17.80 2.14
CA LEU A 33 -37.19 16.87 2.73
C LEU A 33 -36.73 15.92 1.63
N THR A 34 -35.73 16.32 0.84
CA THR A 34 -34.85 15.32 0.23
C THR A 34 -34.07 14.69 1.39
N MET A 35 -34.58 13.58 1.92
CA MET A 35 -33.78 12.65 2.70
C MET A 35 -32.70 12.10 1.78
N GLY A 36 -31.60 12.85 1.62
CA GLY A 36 -30.32 12.27 1.25
C GLY A 36 -30.03 11.25 2.34
N ALA A 37 -30.15 9.97 2.02
CA ALA A 37 -29.69 8.91 2.89
C ALA A 37 -28.20 9.18 3.13
N LEU A 38 -27.89 9.77 4.29
CA LEU A 38 -26.55 9.74 4.84
C LEU A 38 -26.33 8.29 5.24
N VAL A 39 -25.98 7.46 4.25
CA VAL A 39 -25.39 6.16 4.52
C VAL A 39 -24.06 6.49 5.18
N LEU A 40 -24.07 6.55 6.51
CA LEU A 40 -22.86 6.37 7.28
C LEU A 40 -22.40 4.96 6.91
N ALA A 41 -21.51 4.86 5.93
CA ALA A 41 -20.76 3.65 5.68
C ALA A 41 -20.12 3.32 7.02
N GLN A 42 -20.66 2.32 7.71
CA GLN A 42 -19.94 1.73 8.83
C GLN A 42 -18.56 1.39 8.27
N PRO A 43 -17.46 1.78 8.94
CA PRO A 43 -16.14 1.39 8.47
C PRO A 43 -16.12 -0.12 8.57
N GLY A 44 -16.36 -0.80 7.44
CA GLY A 44 -16.12 -2.22 7.31
C GLY A 44 -14.74 -2.47 7.88
N GLY A 45 -14.64 -3.46 8.76
CA GLY A 45 -13.38 -3.77 9.43
C GLY A 45 -12.25 -3.79 8.40
N ARG A 46 -11.13 -3.13 8.72
CA ARG A 46 -10.00 -3.06 7.79
C ARG A 46 -9.62 -4.48 7.38
N PRO A 47 -9.51 -4.78 6.07
CA PRO A 47 -9.14 -6.12 5.63
C PRO A 47 -7.77 -6.47 6.23
N MET A 48 -7.58 -7.76 6.54
CA MET A 48 -6.30 -8.23 7.07
C MET A 48 -5.26 -8.20 5.94
N SER A 49 -4.19 -7.42 6.12
CA SER A 49 -3.07 -7.28 5.18
C SER A 49 -3.50 -7.03 3.73
N PRO A 50 -4.09 -5.86 3.41
CA PRO A 50 -4.41 -5.52 2.02
C PRO A 50 -3.14 -5.48 1.17
N ASP A 51 -3.32 -5.63 -0.14
CA ASP A 51 -2.22 -5.50 -1.11
C ASP A 51 -1.50 -4.16 -0.94
N GLY A 52 -0.18 -4.22 -1.10
CA GLY A 52 0.71 -3.08 -0.95
C GLY A 52 1.11 -2.49 -2.30
N ALA A 53 1.37 -1.19 -2.28
CA ALA A 53 2.09 -0.50 -3.33
C ALA A 53 3.09 0.48 -2.71
N ALA A 54 4.19 0.74 -3.41
CA ALA A 54 5.10 1.83 -3.10
C ALA A 54 5.56 2.48 -4.40
N GLN A 55 5.64 3.81 -4.41
CA GLN A 55 6.01 4.60 -5.58
C GLN A 55 6.97 5.71 -5.18
N ALA A 56 7.90 6.03 -6.06
CA ALA A 56 8.79 7.18 -5.91
C ALA A 56 9.01 7.87 -7.26
N GLN A 57 9.14 9.20 -7.24
CA GLN A 57 9.66 9.93 -8.39
C GLN A 57 11.16 10.22 -8.22
N VAL A 58 11.92 10.05 -9.29
CA VAL A 58 13.36 10.29 -9.37
C VAL A 58 13.70 11.19 -10.55
N LEU A 59 14.92 11.74 -10.57
CA LEU A 59 15.50 12.52 -11.68
C LEU A 59 14.76 13.81 -12.09
N GLY A 60 13.77 14.25 -11.32
CA GLY A 60 13.11 15.54 -11.51
C GLY A 60 13.92 16.68 -10.91
N LYS A 61 13.39 17.89 -11.04
CA LYS A 61 13.98 19.12 -10.52
C LYS A 61 12.94 19.92 -9.76
N TRP A 62 13.37 20.52 -8.65
CA TRP A 62 12.57 21.51 -7.95
C TRP A 62 12.66 22.85 -8.70
N THR A 63 11.50 23.40 -9.06
CA THR A 63 11.41 24.69 -9.75
C THR A 63 10.62 25.68 -8.91
N LYS A 64 11.09 26.93 -8.89
CA LYS A 64 10.39 28.03 -8.23
C LYS A 64 9.43 28.68 -9.21
N GLY A 65 8.18 28.89 -8.80
CA GLY A 65 7.20 29.60 -9.62
C GLY A 65 7.61 31.06 -9.88
N GLU A 66 7.13 31.64 -10.99
CA GLU A 66 7.48 33.00 -11.44
C GLU A 66 7.11 34.12 -10.46
N ARG A 67 6.12 33.90 -9.59
CA ARG A 67 5.72 34.89 -8.60
C ARG A 67 6.48 34.67 -7.29
N PRO A 68 7.07 35.72 -6.69
CA PRO A 68 7.62 35.63 -5.34
C PRO A 68 6.47 35.31 -4.38
N ALA A 69 6.34 34.04 -4.00
CA ALA A 69 5.38 33.61 -3.00
C ALA A 69 5.91 34.01 -1.62
N PHE A 70 5.11 34.72 -0.84
CA PHE A 70 5.40 35.10 0.54
C PHE A 70 5.39 33.90 1.52
N THR A 71 5.38 32.67 1.00
CA THR A 71 5.24 31.42 1.74
C THR A 71 6.40 30.50 1.39
N LEU A 72 7.17 30.09 2.40
CA LEU A 72 8.28 29.14 2.26
C LEU A 72 7.76 27.82 1.66
N GLY A 73 8.46 27.24 0.68
CA GLY A 73 8.22 25.85 0.23
C GLY A 73 7.26 25.63 -0.96
N ARG A 74 6.97 26.63 -1.79
CA ARG A 74 6.25 26.44 -3.08
C ARG A 74 7.16 26.05 -4.26
N GLU A 75 8.18 25.25 -4.02
CA GLU A 75 8.89 24.61 -5.12
C GLU A 75 8.02 23.47 -5.66
N THR A 76 7.91 23.37 -6.98
CA THR A 76 7.22 22.24 -7.62
C THR A 76 8.26 21.29 -8.16
N TYR A 77 8.14 20.01 -7.83
CA TYR A 77 8.97 18.99 -8.45
C TYR A 77 8.43 18.68 -9.85
N GLN A 78 9.27 18.89 -10.87
CA GLN A 78 8.90 18.75 -12.27
C GLN A 78 9.83 17.78 -13.00
N GLY A 79 9.29 17.09 -14.02
CA GLY A 79 10.07 16.19 -14.88
C GLY A 79 10.53 14.90 -14.21
N GLY A 80 9.98 14.57 -13.03
CA GLY A 80 10.27 13.32 -12.33
C GLY A 80 9.83 12.09 -13.14
N LYS A 81 10.55 10.98 -12.92
CA LYS A 81 10.27 9.66 -13.48
C LYS A 81 9.86 8.69 -12.39
N TRP A 82 8.91 7.82 -12.67
CA TRP A 82 8.33 6.92 -11.68
C TRP A 82 9.04 5.57 -11.59
N ILE A 83 9.15 5.10 -10.36
CA ILE A 83 9.44 3.70 -10.02
C ILE A 83 8.31 3.25 -9.09
N GLU A 84 7.65 2.15 -9.43
CA GLU A 84 6.48 1.65 -8.74
C GLU A 84 6.61 0.14 -8.50
N ILE A 85 6.23 -0.30 -7.31
CA ILE A 85 6.12 -1.73 -6.98
C ILE A 85 4.74 -2.01 -6.40
N THR A 86 4.10 -3.08 -6.86
CA THR A 86 2.87 -3.63 -6.28
C THR A 86 3.10 -5.06 -5.82
N TYR A 87 2.61 -5.41 -4.65
CA TYR A 87 2.92 -6.69 -4.00
C TYR A 87 1.81 -7.11 -3.04
N GLY A 88 1.51 -8.41 -3.01
CA GLY A 88 0.65 -8.96 -1.96
C GLY A 88 1.41 -9.13 -0.65
N ARG A 89 0.73 -8.93 0.49
CA ARG A 89 1.34 -8.97 1.82
C ARG A 89 1.05 -10.31 2.52
N PRO A 90 2.00 -11.25 2.60
CA PRO A 90 1.77 -12.55 3.20
C PRO A 90 1.52 -12.44 4.70
N LEU A 91 0.55 -13.22 5.18
CA LEU A 91 0.35 -13.49 6.60
C LEU A 91 1.03 -14.81 6.94
N GLN A 92 1.92 -14.80 7.93
CA GLN A 92 2.61 -16.00 8.38
C GLN A 92 1.63 -17.03 8.95
N ARG A 93 0.54 -16.58 9.60
CA ARG A 93 -0.50 -17.44 10.21
C ARG A 93 0.09 -18.52 11.13
N GLY A 94 1.12 -18.16 11.91
CA GLY A 94 1.81 -19.07 12.82
C GLY A 94 2.73 -20.09 12.14
N ARG A 95 2.92 -20.02 10.82
CA ARG A 95 3.83 -20.90 10.07
C ARG A 95 5.24 -20.33 10.08
N ASP A 96 6.21 -21.23 10.20
CA ASP A 96 7.58 -20.93 9.80
C ASP A 96 7.68 -21.00 8.27
N LEU A 97 7.70 -19.83 7.62
CA LEU A 97 7.74 -19.72 6.16
C LEU A 97 9.08 -20.13 5.58
N PHE A 98 10.17 -19.94 6.33
CA PHE A 98 11.52 -20.16 5.84
C PHE A 98 12.08 -21.50 6.27
N GLY A 99 11.72 -22.03 7.44
CA GLY A 99 12.18 -23.35 7.87
C GLY A 99 13.70 -23.43 7.98
N SER A 100 14.21 -24.67 7.95
CA SER A 100 15.63 -24.97 8.04
C SER A 100 15.98 -26.26 7.31
N GLY A 101 17.28 -26.44 7.00
CA GLY A 101 17.79 -27.66 6.38
C GLY A 101 17.07 -27.98 5.07
N GLU A 102 16.66 -29.23 4.89
CA GLU A 102 15.94 -29.70 3.70
C GLU A 102 14.55 -29.08 3.52
N ASN A 103 14.00 -28.44 4.56
CA ASN A 103 12.68 -27.80 4.50
C ASN A 103 12.75 -26.31 4.24
N TYR A 104 13.96 -25.77 4.00
CA TYR A 104 14.12 -24.35 3.78
C TYR A 104 13.29 -23.84 2.59
N GLY A 105 12.49 -22.80 2.80
CA GLY A 105 11.67 -22.14 1.79
C GLY A 105 10.43 -22.90 1.31
N LYS A 106 10.24 -24.19 1.68
CA LYS A 106 9.10 -25.00 1.19
C LYS A 106 7.74 -24.39 1.52
N ALA A 107 7.59 -23.83 2.72
CA ALA A 107 6.34 -23.20 3.14
C ALA A 107 6.06 -21.87 2.43
N ALA A 108 7.09 -21.14 2.00
CA ALA A 108 6.94 -19.93 1.18
C ALA A 108 6.53 -20.26 -0.27
N LEU A 109 6.92 -21.44 -0.76
CA LEU A 109 6.56 -21.97 -2.08
C LEU A 109 5.24 -22.75 -2.07
N ASP A 110 4.62 -22.96 -0.91
CA ASP A 110 3.35 -23.65 -0.84
C ASP A 110 2.23 -22.78 -1.42
N VAL A 111 1.70 -23.20 -2.58
CA VAL A 111 0.57 -22.57 -3.26
C VAL A 111 -0.77 -22.94 -2.64
N GLY A 112 -0.80 -23.92 -1.71
CA GLY A 112 -2.01 -24.32 -0.96
C GLY A 112 -3.14 -24.86 -1.83
N ALA A 113 -2.86 -25.17 -3.11
CA ALA A 113 -3.83 -25.59 -4.10
C ALA A 113 -3.59 -27.07 -4.47
N PRO A 114 -4.56 -27.97 -4.20
CA PRO A 114 -4.45 -29.38 -4.57
C PRO A 114 -4.16 -29.55 -6.06
N GLY A 115 -3.18 -30.39 -6.41
CA GLY A 115 -2.81 -30.67 -7.80
C GLY A 115 -1.85 -29.68 -8.44
N PHE A 116 -1.43 -28.62 -7.73
CA PHE A 116 -0.40 -27.70 -8.19
C PHE A 116 0.92 -28.00 -7.49
N PRO A 117 1.98 -28.41 -8.21
CA PRO A 117 3.29 -28.55 -7.61
C PRO A 117 3.78 -27.19 -7.13
N ALA A 118 4.56 -27.19 -6.05
CA ALA A 118 5.21 -25.97 -5.58
C ALA A 118 6.06 -25.36 -6.70
N PRO A 119 5.92 -24.07 -7.02
CA PRO A 119 6.78 -23.40 -7.98
C PRO A 119 8.23 -23.45 -7.53
N PRO A 120 9.19 -23.41 -8.47
CA PRO A 120 10.62 -23.45 -8.14
C PRO A 120 11.12 -22.15 -7.48
N VAL A 121 10.35 -21.07 -7.58
CA VAL A 121 10.71 -19.74 -7.08
C VAL A 121 9.52 -19.07 -6.42
N TRP A 122 9.77 -18.25 -5.41
CA TRP A 122 8.74 -17.54 -4.67
C TRP A 122 8.43 -16.20 -5.36
N ARG A 123 7.16 -15.84 -5.52
CA ARG A 123 6.70 -14.55 -6.10
C ARG A 123 6.98 -13.29 -5.25
N ALA A 124 7.85 -13.40 -4.26
CA ALA A 124 8.23 -12.32 -3.34
C ALA A 124 7.04 -11.63 -2.65
N GLY A 125 5.96 -12.37 -2.38
CA GLY A 125 4.69 -11.83 -1.88
C GLY A 125 3.62 -12.90 -1.70
N ALA A 126 2.34 -12.49 -1.72
CA ALA A 126 1.18 -13.37 -1.62
C ALA A 126 0.16 -13.12 -2.75
N ASN A 127 -0.68 -14.12 -3.05
CA ASN A 127 -1.72 -14.07 -4.09
C ASN A 127 -1.18 -13.77 -5.49
N VAL A 128 -1.15 -12.50 -5.89
CA VAL A 128 -0.73 -12.06 -7.23
C VAL A 128 0.79 -11.86 -7.26
N THR A 129 1.40 -12.11 -8.42
CA THR A 129 2.82 -11.86 -8.68
C THR A 129 3.21 -10.42 -8.38
N THR A 130 4.31 -10.22 -7.64
CA THR A 130 4.88 -8.89 -7.39
C THR A 130 5.31 -8.23 -8.69
N ARG A 131 4.90 -6.98 -8.91
CA ARG A 131 5.19 -6.22 -10.13
C ARG A 131 6.07 -5.03 -9.83
N LEU A 132 7.08 -4.82 -10.67
CA LEU A 132 7.92 -3.63 -10.70
C LEU A 132 7.70 -2.92 -12.03
N LYS A 133 7.38 -1.63 -11.97
CA LYS A 133 7.33 -0.74 -13.13
C LYS A 133 8.35 0.37 -12.91
N THR A 134 9.17 0.62 -13.91
CA THR A 134 10.19 1.67 -13.83
C THR A 134 10.31 2.42 -15.15
N GLU A 135 10.26 3.75 -15.08
CA GLU A 135 10.46 4.64 -16.22
C GLU A 135 11.94 4.94 -16.50
N VAL A 136 12.84 4.40 -15.67
CA VAL A 136 14.28 4.58 -15.78
C VAL A 136 15.01 3.23 -15.68
N PRO A 137 16.23 3.12 -16.23
CA PRO A 137 17.08 1.96 -15.95
C PRO A 137 17.40 1.86 -14.45
N LEU A 138 17.37 0.64 -13.91
CA LEU A 138 17.73 0.32 -12.53
C LEU A 138 18.96 -0.57 -12.49
N THR A 139 19.94 -0.24 -11.66
CA THR A 139 21.16 -1.04 -11.50
C THR A 139 21.11 -1.87 -10.23
N PHE A 140 21.35 -3.17 -10.36
CA PHE A 140 21.46 -4.14 -9.28
C PHE A 140 22.85 -4.78 -9.32
N GLY A 141 23.75 -4.30 -8.47
CA GLY A 141 25.17 -4.67 -8.55
C GLY A 141 25.76 -4.26 -9.89
N GLU A 142 26.25 -5.23 -10.66
CA GLU A 142 26.83 -5.01 -11.99
C GLU A 142 25.79 -5.10 -13.13
N LYS A 143 24.54 -5.48 -12.83
CA LYS A 143 23.50 -5.66 -13.84
C LYS A 143 22.62 -4.42 -13.94
N THR A 144 22.33 -4.01 -15.17
CA THR A 144 21.36 -2.94 -15.45
C THR A 144 20.09 -3.54 -16.05
N VAL A 145 18.96 -3.27 -15.41
CA VAL A 145 17.61 -3.56 -15.89
C VAL A 145 17.09 -2.30 -16.58
N PRO A 146 16.69 -2.36 -17.87
CA PRO A 146 16.12 -1.21 -18.56
C PRO A 146 14.81 -0.69 -17.93
N ALA A 147 14.35 0.47 -18.40
CA ALA A 147 13.00 0.92 -18.13
C ALA A 147 11.98 -0.10 -18.67
N GLY A 148 10.93 -0.41 -17.91
CA GLY A 148 9.95 -1.43 -18.28
C GLY A 148 9.09 -1.91 -17.13
N GLU A 149 8.32 -2.96 -17.39
CA GLU A 149 7.52 -3.67 -16.41
C GLU A 149 8.02 -5.10 -16.24
N TYR A 150 8.13 -5.54 -14.98
CA TYR A 150 8.76 -6.79 -14.60
C TYR A 150 7.96 -7.51 -13.53
N SER A 151 7.95 -8.84 -13.62
CA SER A 151 7.56 -9.74 -12.52
C SER A 151 8.78 -10.05 -11.66
N LEU A 152 8.62 -9.95 -10.34
CA LEU A 152 9.71 -10.23 -9.39
C LEU A 152 9.51 -11.60 -8.73
N PHE A 153 10.60 -12.38 -8.67
CA PHE A 153 10.67 -13.64 -7.97
C PHE A 153 11.94 -13.74 -7.14
N ILE A 154 11.94 -14.64 -6.16
CA ILE A 154 13.09 -14.97 -5.33
C ILE A 154 13.28 -16.49 -5.37
N ASP A 155 14.46 -16.92 -5.82
CA ASP A 155 14.97 -18.27 -5.56
C ASP A 155 15.56 -18.29 -4.14
N LEU A 156 14.90 -19.04 -3.26
CA LEU A 156 15.21 -19.13 -1.84
C LEU A 156 16.23 -20.24 -1.60
N LYS A 157 17.45 -19.86 -1.21
CA LYS A 157 18.47 -20.79 -0.71
C LYS A 157 18.93 -20.38 0.68
N PRO A 158 19.31 -21.32 1.57
CA PRO A 158 19.63 -21.01 2.97
C PRO A 158 20.67 -19.90 3.18
N SER A 159 21.67 -19.81 2.31
CA SER A 159 22.79 -18.85 2.44
C SER A 159 22.62 -17.59 1.59
N GLN A 160 21.93 -17.68 0.46
CA GLN A 160 21.86 -16.59 -0.50
C GLN A 160 20.56 -16.64 -1.29
N TRP A 161 19.80 -15.56 -1.22
CA TRP A 161 18.63 -15.39 -2.07
C TRP A 161 19.05 -14.79 -3.41
N MET A 162 18.43 -15.28 -4.48
CA MET A 162 18.59 -14.69 -5.81
C MET A 162 17.31 -13.97 -6.19
N LEU A 163 17.39 -12.65 -6.33
CA LEU A 163 16.34 -11.86 -6.95
C LEU A 163 16.33 -12.15 -8.46
N ILE A 164 15.15 -12.50 -8.97
CA ILE A 164 14.88 -12.73 -10.38
C ILE A 164 13.96 -11.61 -10.86
N VAL A 165 14.42 -10.88 -11.88
CA VAL A 165 13.65 -9.84 -12.56
C VAL A 165 13.27 -10.38 -13.93
N SER A 166 11.98 -10.65 -14.12
CA SER A 166 11.47 -11.34 -15.30
C SER A 166 10.59 -10.40 -16.14
N SER A 167 10.77 -10.42 -17.46
CA SER A 167 9.89 -9.70 -18.40
C SER A 167 8.55 -10.40 -18.65
N TRP A 168 8.31 -11.56 -18.02
CA TRP A 168 7.04 -12.26 -18.16
C TRP A 168 5.89 -11.41 -17.60
N PRO A 169 4.76 -11.31 -18.34
CA PRO A 169 3.53 -10.73 -17.82
C PRO A 169 3.02 -11.50 -16.60
N ALA A 170 2.19 -10.86 -15.79
CA ALA A 170 1.50 -11.51 -14.67
C ALA A 170 0.01 -11.61 -14.95
N GLN A 171 -0.59 -12.71 -14.54
CA GLN A 171 -2.02 -12.90 -14.59
C GLN A 171 -2.68 -12.14 -13.42
N PRO A 172 -3.67 -11.26 -13.67
CA PRO A 172 -4.41 -10.59 -12.61
C PRO A 172 -5.39 -11.53 -11.90
N LYS A 173 -5.79 -12.62 -12.57
CA LYS A 173 -6.64 -13.68 -12.05
C LYS A 173 -6.12 -15.00 -12.59
N PHE A 174 -6.16 -16.04 -11.76
CA PHE A 174 -5.73 -17.37 -12.17
C PHE A 174 -6.54 -17.88 -13.37
N ASP A 175 -5.83 -18.15 -14.46
CA ASP A 175 -6.31 -18.89 -15.62
C ASP A 175 -5.30 -20.00 -15.97
N PRO A 176 -5.64 -21.28 -15.74
CA PRO A 176 -4.75 -22.38 -16.06
C PRO A 176 -4.51 -22.56 -17.57
N GLN A 177 -5.34 -21.98 -18.43
CA GLN A 177 -5.21 -22.06 -19.89
C GLN A 177 -4.28 -20.98 -20.45
N ASP A 178 -4.10 -19.86 -19.74
CA ASP A 178 -3.15 -18.82 -20.13
C ASP A 178 -1.72 -19.28 -19.83
N LYS A 179 -0.95 -19.50 -20.89
CA LYS A 179 0.48 -19.87 -20.83
C LYS A 179 1.41 -18.70 -21.18
N THR A 180 0.87 -17.51 -21.40
CA THR A 180 1.59 -16.31 -21.82
C THR A 180 1.94 -15.37 -20.67
N ALA A 181 1.31 -15.58 -19.51
CA ALA A 181 1.52 -14.82 -18.29
C ALA A 181 1.65 -15.75 -17.08
N LEU A 182 2.36 -15.28 -16.06
CA LEU A 182 2.61 -16.03 -14.83
C LEU A 182 1.53 -15.72 -13.80
N TRP A 183 0.88 -16.76 -13.29
CA TRP A 183 0.14 -16.67 -12.04
C TRP A 183 1.08 -16.89 -10.85
N GLY A 184 0.72 -16.28 -9.72
CA GLY A 184 1.48 -16.32 -8.48
C GLY A 184 1.61 -17.72 -7.87
#